data_AF-A0A0F6Q8Y1-F1
#
_entry.id   AF-A0A0F6Q8Y1-F1
#
_cell.length_a   1.000
_cell.length_b   1.000
_cell.length_c   1.000
_cell.angle_alpha   90.00
_cell.angle_beta   90.00
_cell.angle_gamma   90.00
#
_symmetry.space_group_name_H-M   'P 1'
#
loop_
_entity.id
_entity.type
_entity.pdbx_description
1 polymer ?
#
loop_
_entity_poly.entity_id
_entity_poly.type
_entity_poly.pdbx_seq_one_letter_code
_entity_poly.pdbx_strand_id
1 'polypeptide(L)'
;PREAIEEAAEYIELDPDFLEKLLKDPLRVRPSVEEAVHISKVLDVPLHPYYTLYWNTLEPEEVEELQRALVGAQIEWDEFRKLKFARKVVRHLELLGLPHRLERVIVIDYPWSAALLTPLGNLEWEFKAKPLFTV
;
A
#
# COMPACT_ATOMS: atom_id res chain seq x y z
N PRO A 1 19.88 9.15 22.30
CA PRO A 1 20.59 8.13 23.11
C PRO A 1 20.05 6.73 22.76
N ARG A 2 20.83 5.65 22.91
CA ARG A 2 20.35 4.29 22.58
C ARG A 2 19.09 3.90 23.35
N GLU A 3 19.02 4.29 24.62
CA GLU A 3 17.85 4.14 25.50
C GLU A 3 16.55 4.67 24.87
N ALA A 4 16.57 5.89 24.31
CA ALA A 4 15.38 6.45 23.65
C ALA A 4 14.97 5.69 22.37
N ILE A 5 15.91 5.01 21.70
CA ILE A 5 15.59 4.16 20.55
C ILE A 5 14.94 2.87 21.03
N GLU A 6 15.44 2.28 22.12
CA GLU A 6 14.89 1.05 22.70
C GLU A 6 13.47 1.27 23.23
N GLU A 7 13.23 2.37 23.94
CA GLU A 7 11.88 2.78 24.39
C GLU A 7 10.91 2.97 23.21
N ALA A 8 11.35 3.68 22.17
CA ALA A 8 10.52 3.91 20.98
C ALA A 8 10.24 2.61 20.23
N ALA A 9 11.24 1.74 20.08
CA ALA A 9 11.13 0.45 19.42
C ALA A 9 10.17 -0.49 20.18
N GLU A 10 10.22 -0.48 21.51
CA GLU A 10 9.27 -1.23 22.34
C GLU A 10 7.84 -0.72 22.14
N TYR A 11 7.62 0.61 22.13
CA TYR A 11 6.30 1.20 21.96
C TYR A 11 5.64 0.86 20.60
N ILE A 12 6.44 0.80 19.53
CA ILE A 12 5.97 0.49 18.17
C ILE A 12 6.24 -0.96 17.75
N GLU A 13 6.59 -1.83 18.71
CA GLU A 13 6.85 -3.26 18.50
C GLU A 13 7.82 -3.58 17.34
N LEU A 14 8.90 -2.78 17.22
CA LEU A 14 9.94 -2.97 16.21
C LEU A 14 11.27 -3.43 16.81
N ASP A 15 12.12 -4.03 15.97
CA ASP A 15 13.50 -4.33 16.34
C ASP A 15 14.30 -3.01 16.56
N PRO A 16 14.95 -2.81 17.74
CA PRO A 16 15.68 -1.57 18.03
C PRO A 16 16.85 -1.30 17.08
N ASP A 17 17.51 -2.35 16.59
CA ASP A 17 18.62 -2.20 15.64
C ASP A 17 18.12 -1.78 14.26
N PHE A 18 16.98 -2.31 13.83
CA PHE A 18 16.26 -1.87 12.64
C PHE A 18 15.81 -0.41 12.77
N LEU A 19 15.17 -0.03 13.88
CA LEU A 19 14.74 1.35 14.11
C LEU A 19 15.95 2.31 14.10
N GLU A 20 17.05 1.94 14.72
CA GLU A 20 18.28 2.73 14.70
C GLU A 20 18.82 2.91 13.27
N LYS A 21 18.84 1.84 12.47
CA LYS A 21 19.28 1.91 11.05
C LYS A 21 18.35 2.78 10.22
N LEU A 22 17.03 2.66 10.42
CA LEU A 22 16.01 3.45 9.74
C LEU A 22 16.17 4.94 10.05
N LEU A 23 16.37 5.30 11.32
CA LEU A 23 16.58 6.69 11.74
C LEU A 23 17.91 7.27 11.23
N LYS A 24 18.95 6.44 11.10
CA LYS A 24 20.27 6.87 10.58
C LYS A 24 20.27 7.09 9.07
N ASP A 25 19.58 6.25 8.30
CA ASP A 25 19.56 6.32 6.82
C ASP A 25 18.18 5.96 6.24
N PRO A 26 17.18 6.87 6.35
CA PRO A 26 15.78 6.58 5.98
C PRO A 26 15.56 6.47 4.47
N LEU A 27 16.53 6.88 3.65
CA LEU A 27 16.42 6.79 2.18
C LEU A 27 16.81 5.38 1.67
N ARG A 28 17.74 4.72 2.37
CA ARG A 28 18.24 3.38 2.03
C ARG A 28 17.60 2.27 2.83
N VAL A 29 17.35 2.51 4.12
CA VAL A 29 16.70 1.54 5.01
C VAL A 29 15.20 1.84 4.99
N ARG A 30 14.39 0.82 4.72
CA ARG A 30 12.93 0.97 4.60
C ARG A 30 12.25 -0.13 5.40
N PRO A 31 11.14 0.19 6.08
CA PRO A 31 10.28 -0.84 6.66
C PRO A 31 9.70 -1.70 5.54
N SER A 32 9.41 -2.96 5.86
CA SER A 32 8.45 -3.77 5.10
C SER A 32 7.09 -3.07 5.00
N VAL A 33 6.23 -3.52 4.09
CA VAL A 33 4.89 -2.93 3.96
C VAL A 33 4.06 -3.14 5.22
N GLU A 34 4.22 -4.28 5.90
CA GLU A 34 3.58 -4.58 7.18
C GLU A 34 4.01 -3.60 8.27
N GLU A 35 5.32 -3.40 8.44
CA GLU A 35 5.88 -2.45 9.41
C GLU A 35 5.45 -1.02 9.07
N ALA A 36 5.44 -0.64 7.79
CA ALA A 36 5.00 0.69 7.37
C ALA A 36 3.53 0.94 7.72
N VAL A 37 2.66 -0.06 7.52
CA VAL A 37 1.24 0.01 7.89
C VAL A 37 1.09 0.03 9.40
N HIS A 38 1.87 -0.77 10.14
CA HIS A 38 1.87 -0.77 11.59
C HIS A 38 2.26 0.59 12.18
N ILE A 39 3.39 1.15 11.74
CA ILE A 39 3.86 2.49 12.13
C ILE A 39 2.78 3.54 11.85
N SER A 40 2.20 3.53 10.65
CA SER A 40 1.14 4.47 10.24
C SER A 40 -0.07 4.41 11.18
N LYS A 41 -0.50 3.20 11.56
CA LYS A 41 -1.64 2.99 12.47
C LYS A 41 -1.34 3.34 13.93
N VAL A 42 -0.17 2.96 14.44
CA VAL A 42 0.20 3.18 15.85
C VAL A 42 0.47 4.65 16.12
N LEU A 43 1.17 5.34 15.20
CA LEU A 43 1.57 6.73 15.38
C LEU A 43 0.59 7.75 14.77
N ASP A 44 -0.47 7.28 14.10
CA ASP A 44 -1.42 8.12 13.36
C ASP A 44 -0.73 9.06 12.36
N VAL A 45 0.23 8.51 11.60
CA VAL A 45 0.97 9.21 10.54
C VAL A 45 0.63 8.63 9.17
N PRO A 46 0.80 9.39 8.07
CA PRO A 46 0.58 8.87 6.73
C PRO A 46 1.44 7.63 6.42
N LEU A 47 0.97 6.82 5.48
CA LEU A 47 1.70 5.66 4.99
C LEU A 47 3.08 6.06 4.45
N HIS A 48 4.09 5.21 4.70
CA HIS A 48 5.45 5.43 4.24
C HIS A 48 5.50 5.68 2.72
N PRO A 49 6.20 6.73 2.24
CA PRO A 49 6.09 7.21 0.86
C PRO A 49 6.50 6.17 -0.20
N TYR A 50 7.40 5.24 0.14
CA TYR A 50 7.78 4.15 -0.78
C TYR A 50 6.61 3.23 -1.15
N TYR A 51 5.59 3.11 -0.30
CA TYR A 51 4.38 2.30 -0.54
C TYR A 51 3.18 3.15 -0.95
N THR A 52 3.36 4.47 -1.12
CA THR A 52 2.30 5.38 -1.54
C THR A 52 2.30 5.50 -3.06
N LEU A 53 1.25 4.98 -3.69
CA LEU A 53 1.04 5.06 -5.13
C LEU A 53 0.65 6.48 -5.57
N TYR A 54 0.68 6.74 -6.87
CA TYR A 54 0.28 8.02 -7.44
C TYR A 54 -1.25 8.18 -7.51
N TRP A 55 -1.94 8.05 -6.39
CA TRP A 55 -3.41 8.08 -6.30
C TRP A 55 -4.05 9.32 -6.93
N ASN A 56 -3.36 10.46 -6.89
CA ASN A 56 -3.82 11.72 -7.50
C ASN A 56 -3.75 11.74 -9.04
N THR A 57 -3.31 10.65 -9.68
CA THR A 57 -3.32 10.51 -11.15
C THR A 57 -4.63 9.91 -11.67
N LEU A 58 -5.47 9.40 -10.78
CA LEU A 58 -6.79 8.89 -11.09
C LEU A 58 -7.85 9.87 -10.58
N GLU A 59 -8.89 10.05 -11.39
CA GLU A 59 -10.11 10.70 -10.94
C GLU A 59 -10.83 9.80 -9.91
N PRO A 60 -11.65 10.35 -9.00
CA PRO A 60 -12.41 9.55 -8.03
C PRO A 60 -13.23 8.43 -8.70
N GLU A 61 -13.86 8.67 -9.83
CA GLU A 61 -14.64 7.68 -10.58
C GLU A 61 -13.76 6.51 -11.09
N GLU A 62 -12.51 6.80 -11.46
CA GLU A 62 -11.53 5.80 -11.89
C GLU A 62 -11.06 4.96 -10.70
N VAL A 63 -10.94 5.54 -9.50
CA VAL A 63 -10.67 4.80 -8.27
C VAL A 63 -11.84 3.88 -7.90
N GLU A 64 -13.07 4.34 -8.08
CA GLU A 64 -14.28 3.52 -7.89
C GLU A 64 -14.33 2.34 -8.88
N GLU A 65 -14.05 2.56 -10.16
CA GLU A 65 -13.98 1.47 -11.15
C GLU A 65 -12.88 0.47 -10.80
N LEU A 66 -11.70 0.96 -10.41
CA LEU A 66 -10.59 0.11 -9.96
C LEU A 66 -11.02 -0.75 -8.77
N GLN A 67 -11.60 -0.16 -7.73
CA GLN A 67 -12.01 -0.91 -6.54
C GLN A 67 -13.04 -2.01 -6.88
N ARG A 68 -14.02 -1.70 -7.73
CA ARG A 68 -15.00 -2.70 -8.20
C ARG A 68 -14.35 -3.85 -8.96
N ALA A 69 -13.35 -3.56 -9.79
CA ALA A 69 -12.60 -4.59 -10.49
C ALA A 69 -11.78 -5.47 -9.53
N LEU A 70 -11.25 -4.89 -8.45
CA LEU A 70 -10.49 -5.61 -7.42
C LEU A 70 -11.36 -6.55 -6.58
N VAL A 71 -12.64 -6.23 -6.35
CA VAL A 71 -13.58 -7.15 -5.66
C VAL A 71 -13.76 -8.46 -6.43
N GLY A 72 -13.68 -8.43 -7.75
CA GLY A 72 -13.73 -9.63 -8.61
C GLY A 72 -12.38 -10.33 -8.82
N ALA A 73 -11.31 -9.85 -8.18
CA ALA A 73 -9.96 -10.40 -8.34
C ALA A 73 -9.79 -11.73 -7.58
N GLN A 74 -8.95 -12.60 -8.12
CA GLN A 74 -8.49 -13.79 -7.39
C GLN A 74 -7.30 -13.39 -6.51
N ILE A 75 -7.46 -13.57 -5.20
CA ILE A 75 -6.40 -13.36 -4.22
C ILE A 75 -5.75 -14.71 -3.96
N GLU A 76 -4.46 -14.83 -4.32
CA GLU A 76 -3.66 -15.99 -3.97
C GLU A 76 -2.87 -15.70 -2.70
N TRP A 77 -3.26 -16.37 -1.61
CA TRP A 77 -2.67 -16.23 -0.28
C TRP A 77 -1.44 -17.11 -0.05
N ASP A 78 -0.86 -17.70 -1.11
CA ASP A 78 0.30 -18.60 -1.01
C ASP A 78 1.58 -17.85 -0.54
N GLU A 79 2.77 -18.48 -0.58
CA GLU A 79 4.08 -17.93 -0.14
C GLU A 79 4.37 -16.48 -0.60
N PHE A 80 3.70 -16.03 -1.66
CA PHE A 80 3.72 -14.68 -2.16
C PHE A 80 2.27 -14.17 -2.19
N ARG A 81 1.92 -13.20 -1.34
CA ARG A 81 0.61 -12.52 -1.30
C ARG A 81 0.34 -11.83 -2.66
N LYS A 82 -0.21 -12.56 -3.63
CA LYS A 82 -0.37 -12.13 -5.03
C LYS A 82 -1.82 -11.77 -5.32
N LEU A 83 -2.00 -10.73 -6.13
CA LEU A 83 -3.30 -10.34 -6.67
C LEU A 83 -3.36 -10.66 -8.16
N LYS A 84 -4.39 -11.39 -8.62
CA LYS A 84 -4.61 -11.71 -10.03
C LYS A 84 -5.97 -11.23 -10.51
N PHE A 85 -6.02 -10.52 -11.64
CA PHE A 85 -7.30 -10.04 -12.21
C PHE A 85 -7.25 -9.77 -13.71
N ALA A 86 -8.43 -9.53 -14.28
CA ALA A 86 -8.64 -9.35 -15.71
C ALA A 86 -7.96 -8.08 -16.25
N ARG A 87 -7.56 -8.11 -17.53
CA ARG A 87 -6.82 -7.04 -18.22
C ARG A 87 -7.56 -5.70 -18.33
N LYS A 88 -8.81 -5.59 -17.88
CA LYS A 88 -9.64 -4.40 -18.07
C LYS A 88 -9.07 -3.16 -17.35
N VAL A 89 -8.32 -3.33 -16.26
CA VAL A 89 -7.83 -2.20 -15.46
C VAL A 89 -6.34 -1.87 -15.61
N VAL A 90 -5.64 -2.41 -16.63
CA VAL A 90 -4.20 -2.15 -16.86
C VAL A 90 -3.87 -0.66 -16.78
N ARG A 91 -4.68 0.18 -17.44
CA ARG A 91 -4.43 1.62 -17.50
C ARG A 91 -4.40 2.31 -16.13
N HIS A 92 -5.30 1.92 -15.23
CA HIS A 92 -5.36 2.47 -13.88
C HIS A 92 -4.08 2.17 -13.10
N LEU A 93 -3.57 0.93 -13.22
CA LEU A 93 -2.35 0.51 -12.52
C LEU A 93 -1.11 1.21 -13.06
N GLU A 94 -1.05 1.44 -14.37
CA GLU A 94 0.04 2.19 -15.01
C GLU A 94 0.09 3.64 -14.49
N LEU A 95 -1.07 4.30 -14.41
CA LEU A 95 -1.18 5.67 -13.88
C LEU A 95 -0.78 5.74 -12.40
N LEU A 96 -1.21 4.76 -11.60
CA LEU A 96 -0.80 4.63 -10.21
C LEU A 96 0.71 4.39 -10.02
N GLY A 97 1.44 4.06 -11.09
CA GLY A 97 2.85 3.66 -11.02
C GLY A 97 3.05 2.31 -10.31
N LEU A 98 2.02 1.47 -10.31
CA LEU A 98 2.03 0.21 -9.56
C LEU A 98 2.84 -0.86 -10.31
N PRO A 99 3.91 -1.42 -9.72
CA PRO A 99 4.64 -2.51 -10.35
C PRO A 99 3.77 -3.76 -10.48
N HIS A 100 3.60 -4.23 -11.72
CA HIS A 100 2.78 -5.40 -12.04
C HIS A 100 3.38 -6.18 -13.22
N ARG A 101 3.00 -7.45 -13.35
CA ARG A 101 3.35 -8.30 -14.49
C ARG A 101 2.12 -8.62 -15.31
N LEU A 102 2.29 -8.68 -16.63
CA LEU A 102 1.25 -9.10 -17.55
C LEU A 102 1.57 -10.50 -18.08
N GLU A 103 0.77 -11.48 -17.69
CA GLU A 103 0.79 -12.83 -18.24
C GLU A 103 -0.50 -13.05 -19.06
N ARG A 104 -1.25 -14.13 -18.77
CA ARG A 104 -2.65 -14.28 -19.23
C ARG A 104 -3.60 -13.33 -18.48
N VAL A 105 -3.22 -12.97 -17.27
CA VAL A 105 -3.90 -12.05 -16.35
C VAL A 105 -2.88 -11.04 -15.84
N ILE A 106 -3.34 -9.97 -15.21
CA ILE A 106 -2.46 -9.07 -14.48
C ILE A 106 -2.11 -9.72 -13.15
N VAL A 107 -0.83 -9.70 -12.79
CA VAL A 107 -0.31 -10.22 -11.52
C VAL A 107 0.39 -9.10 -10.77
N ILE A 108 -0.07 -8.81 -9.55
CA ILE A 108 0.60 -7.90 -8.62
C ILE A 108 1.23 -8.74 -7.52
N ASP A 109 2.54 -8.66 -7.38
CA ASP A 109 3.29 -9.38 -6.36
C ASP A 109 3.39 -8.58 -5.06
N TYR A 110 3.70 -9.28 -3.96
CA TYR A 110 4.15 -8.66 -2.73
C TYR A 110 5.42 -7.80 -2.99
N PRO A 111 5.59 -6.61 -2.36
CA PRO A 111 4.70 -5.96 -1.39
C PRO A 111 3.60 -5.07 -2.00
N TRP A 112 3.59 -4.93 -3.33
CA TRP A 112 2.73 -3.97 -4.04
C TRP A 112 1.25 -4.32 -3.97
N SER A 113 0.92 -5.60 -3.81
CA SER A 113 -0.45 -6.06 -3.53
C SER A 113 -1.00 -5.44 -2.24
N ALA A 114 -0.21 -5.44 -1.16
CA ALA A 114 -0.58 -4.80 0.10
C ALA A 114 -0.61 -3.27 0.00
N ALA A 115 0.34 -2.68 -0.72
CA ALA A 115 0.39 -1.24 -0.96
C ALA A 115 -0.86 -0.74 -1.72
N LEU A 116 -1.41 -1.54 -2.65
CA LEU A 116 -2.64 -1.24 -3.36
C LEU A 116 -3.88 -1.40 -2.46
N LEU A 117 -3.97 -2.49 -1.70
CA LEU A 117 -5.17 -2.83 -0.93
C LEU A 117 -5.32 -2.01 0.36
N THR A 118 -4.21 -1.61 0.99
CA THR A 118 -4.25 -0.94 2.30
C THR A 118 -4.99 0.41 2.24
N PRO A 119 -4.68 1.32 1.28
CA PRO A 119 -5.43 2.59 1.16
C PRO A 119 -6.90 2.39 0.76
N LEU A 120 -7.22 1.28 0.10
CA LEU A 120 -8.59 0.87 -0.25
C LEU A 120 -9.30 0.14 0.89
N GLY A 121 -8.74 0.14 2.11
CA GLY A 121 -9.26 -0.54 3.29
C GLY A 121 -9.52 -2.02 3.08
N ASN A 122 -8.63 -2.72 2.37
CA ASN A 122 -8.71 -4.16 2.08
C ASN A 122 -10.04 -4.60 1.44
N LEU A 123 -10.73 -3.68 0.74
CA LEU A 123 -12.05 -3.93 0.12
C LEU A 123 -13.16 -4.25 1.13
N GLU A 124 -13.00 -3.87 2.40
CA GLU A 124 -14.02 -4.04 3.45
C GLU A 124 -15.18 -3.03 3.32
N TRP A 125 -15.03 -2.03 2.45
CA TRP A 125 -16.01 -0.98 2.18
C TRP A 125 -16.03 -0.61 0.69
N GLU A 126 -17.16 -0.07 0.23
CA GLU A 126 -17.30 0.43 -1.15
C GLU A 126 -16.98 1.93 -1.21
N PHE A 127 -15.98 2.30 -1.99
CA PHE A 127 -15.68 3.67 -2.37
C PHE A 127 -16.70 4.14 -3.40
N LYS A 128 -17.30 5.30 -3.13
CA LYS A 128 -18.21 5.97 -4.06
C LYS A 128 -17.68 7.35 -4.32
N ALA A 129 -17.34 7.63 -5.57
CA ALA A 129 -16.99 8.96 -6.02
C ALA A 129 -18.14 9.90 -5.67
N LYS A 130 -17.81 10.98 -4.96
CA LYS A 130 -18.75 12.08 -4.74
C LYS A 130 -18.39 13.17 -5.74
N PRO A 131 -19.37 13.79 -6.40
CA PRO A 131 -19.08 14.93 -7.25
C PRO A 131 -18.36 16.00 -6.42
N LEU A 132 -17.23 16.47 -6.92
CA LEU A 132 -16.53 17.60 -6.33
C LEU A 132 -17.42 18.83 -6.49
N PHE A 133 -18.13 19.20 -5.43
CA PHE A 133 -18.81 20.48 -5.37
C PHE A 133 -17.75 21.57 -5.19
N THR A 134 -17.26 22.13 -6.28
CA THR A 134 -16.49 23.37 -6.25
C THR A 134 -17.43 24.50 -5.84
N VAL A 135 -17.26 25.01 -4.63
CA VAL A 135 -17.89 26.25 -4.15
C VAL A 135 -17.25 27.48 -4.77
#